data_AF-A0A356Z4E4-F1
#
_entry.id   AF-A0A356Z4E4-F1
#
_cell.length_a   1.000
_cell.length_b   1.000
_cell.length_c   1.000
_cell.angle_alpha   90.00
_cell.angle_beta   90.00
_cell.angle_gamma   90.00
#
_symmetry.space_group_name_H-M   'P 1'
#
loop_
_entity.id
_entity.type
_entity.pdbx_description
1 polymer ?
#
loop_
_entity_poly.entity_id
_entity_poly.type
_entity_poly.pdbx_seq_one_letter_code
_entity_poly.pdbx_strand_id
1 'polypeptide(L)' 'VVAEDGLVLPFAALPNVGVNAAQGIVDAREEGDFVSIEEFQARTSLNKTAMDILRKYDCFSNLPESTQISLFG' A
#
# COMPACT_ATOMS: atom_id res chain seq x y z
N VAL A 1 -13.20 6.19 -8.19
CA VAL A 1 -12.89 7.61 -8.50
C VAL A 1 -12.53 7.66 -9.97
N VAL A 2 -13.23 8.48 -10.76
CA VAL A 2 -12.86 8.72 -12.16
C VAL A 2 -11.75 9.76 -12.12
N ALA A 3 -10.53 9.36 -12.47
CA ALA A 3 -9.46 10.31 -12.76
C ALA A 3 -9.73 10.92 -14.14
N GLU A 4 -9.22 12.12 -14.41
CA GLU A 4 -9.55 12.93 -15.60
C GLU A 4 -9.34 12.19 -16.95
N ASP A 5 -8.59 11.08 -16.97
CA ASP A 5 -8.38 10.21 -18.13
C ASP A 5 -8.57 8.69 -17.86
N GLY A 6 -9.25 8.27 -16.77
CA GLY A 6 -9.43 6.84 -16.52
C GLY A 6 -10.15 6.43 -15.24
N LEU A 7 -10.31 5.11 -15.07
CA LEU A 7 -10.86 4.50 -13.86
C LEU A 7 -9.72 4.10 -12.91
N VAL A 8 -9.73 4.65 -11.69
CA VAL A 8 -8.91 4.13 -10.60
C VAL A 8 -9.55 2.83 -10.13
N LEU A 9 -8.86 1.71 -10.36
CA LEU A 9 -9.30 0.40 -9.91
C LEU A 9 -9.20 0.29 -8.38
N PRO A 10 -10.18 -0.34 -7.71
CA PRO A 10 -10.07 -0.64 -6.29
C PRO A 10 -8.99 -1.70 -6.05
N PHE A 11 -8.35 -1.68 -4.88
CA PHE A 11 -7.36 -2.70 -4.52
C PHE A 11 -7.91 -4.13 -4.57
N ALA A 12 -9.20 -4.33 -4.28
CA ALA A 12 -9.88 -5.63 -4.35
C ALA A 12 -9.95 -6.21 -5.79
N ALA A 13 -9.68 -5.42 -6.83
CA ALA A 13 -9.59 -5.91 -8.20
C ALA A 13 -8.24 -6.58 -8.51
N LEU A 14 -7.24 -6.39 -7.64
CA LEU A 14 -5.92 -7.00 -7.81
C LEU A 14 -5.95 -8.49 -7.41
N PRO A 15 -5.25 -9.36 -8.15
CA PRO A 15 -5.15 -10.76 -7.78
C PRO A 15 -4.52 -10.89 -6.39
N ASN A 16 -5.06 -11.79 -5.57
CA ASN A 16 -4.60 -12.05 -4.19
C ASN A 16 -4.82 -10.90 -3.19
N VAL A 17 -5.53 -9.83 -3.58
CA VAL A 17 -6.00 -8.78 -2.67
C VAL A 17 -7.50 -8.96 -2.43
N GLY A 18 -7.86 -9.62 -1.33
CA GLY A 18 -9.26 -9.82 -0.96
C GLY A 18 -9.95 -8.55 -0.48
N VAL A 19 -11.28 -8.58 -0.34
CA VAL A 19 -12.09 -7.43 0.13
C VAL A 19 -11.62 -6.93 1.50
N ASN A 20 -11.33 -7.82 2.44
CA ASN A 20 -10.84 -7.44 3.77
C ASN A 20 -9.46 -6.78 3.72
N ALA A 21 -8.58 -7.27 2.85
CA ALA A 21 -7.26 -6.68 2.63
C ALA A 21 -7.38 -5.28 2.01
N ALA A 22 -8.26 -5.13 1.01
CA ALA A 22 -8.55 -3.84 0.41
C ALA A 22 -9.16 -2.85 1.43
N GLN A 23 -10.06 -3.32 2.29
CA GLN A 23 -10.63 -2.50 3.36
C GLN A 23 -9.56 -2.08 4.37
N GLY A 24 -8.67 -2.99 4.79
CA GLY A 24 -7.55 -2.66 5.66
C GLY A 24 -6.61 -1.58 5.09
N ILE A 25 -6.46 -1.50 3.77
CA ILE A 25 -5.72 -0.39 3.11
C ILE A 25 -6.47 0.94 3.27
N VAL A 26 -7.78 0.94 3.08
CA VAL A 26 -8.62 2.14 3.20
C VAL A 26 -8.64 2.63 4.66
N ASP A 27 -8.87 1.73 5.61
CA ASP A 27 -8.91 2.05 7.04
C ASP A 27 -7.56 2.57 7.53
N ALA A 28 -6.47 1.88 7.17
CA ALA A 28 -5.12 2.31 7.52
C ALA A 28 -4.84 3.71 6.97
N ARG A 29 -5.27 4.03 5.75
CA ARG A 29 -5.07 5.37 5.16
C ARG A 29 -5.77 6.47 5.97
N GLU A 30 -6.85 6.19 6.68
CA GLU A 30 -7.54 7.19 7.51
C GLU A 30 -6.71 7.63 8.73
N GLU A 31 -5.77 6.78 9.18
CA GLU A 31 -4.88 7.09 10.32
C GLU A 31 -3.76 8.08 9.94
N GLY A 32 -3.56 8.36 8.66
CA GLY A 32 -2.54 9.27 8.14
C GLY A 32 -1.76 8.71 6.95
N ASP A 33 -0.90 9.54 6.35
CA ASP A 33 -0.05 9.11 5.23
C ASP A 33 0.93 8.00 5.65
N PHE A 34 1.37 7.20 4.67
CA PHE A 34 2.39 6.18 4.88
C PHE A 34 3.77 6.76 4.60
N VAL A 35 4.76 6.45 5.44
CA VAL A 35 6.16 6.91 5.28
C VAL A 35 7.10 5.83 4.76
N SER A 36 6.74 4.54 4.86
CA SER A 36 7.50 3.44 4.27
C SER A 36 6.64 2.23 3.88
N ILE A 37 7.16 1.37 3.00
CA ILE A 37 6.48 0.13 2.57
C ILE A 37 6.31 -0.84 3.74
N GLU A 38 7.30 -0.90 4.65
CA GLU A 38 7.20 -1.66 5.90
C GLU A 38 6.05 -1.17 6.78
N GLU A 39 5.92 0.14 6.98
CA GLU A 39 4.82 0.73 7.75
C GLU A 39 3.46 0.46 7.09
N PHE A 40 3.39 0.60 5.76
CA PHE A 40 2.20 0.27 4.99
C PHE A 40 1.79 -1.19 5.23
N GLN A 41 2.73 -2.13 5.15
CA GLN A 41 2.44 -3.55 5.40
C GLN A 41 1.95 -3.79 6.83
N ALA A 42 2.58 -3.16 7.82
CA ALA A 42 2.24 -3.31 9.22
C ALA A 42 0.82 -2.79 9.53
N ARG A 43 0.45 -1.61 9.00
CA ARG A 43 -0.87 -0.99 9.24
C ARG A 43 -1.99 -1.71 8.49
N THR A 44 -1.75 -2.12 7.25
CA THR A 44 -2.77 -2.76 6.39
C THR A 44 -2.93 -4.27 6.66
N SER A 45 -2.02 -4.88 7.41
CA SER A 45 -1.98 -6.33 7.68
C SER A 45 -1.98 -7.20 6.41
N LEU A 46 -1.41 -6.67 5.31
CA LEU A 46 -1.31 -7.40 4.06
C LEU A 46 -0.28 -8.53 4.13
N ASN A 47 -0.65 -9.67 3.56
CA ASN A 47 0.28 -10.79 3.39
C ASN A 47 1.33 -10.49 2.31
N LYS A 48 2.40 -11.30 2.29
CA LYS A 48 3.51 -11.15 1.33
C LYS A 48 3.04 -11.18 -0.14
N THR A 49 2.14 -12.09 -0.47
CA THR A 49 1.62 -12.23 -1.85
C THR A 49 0.91 -10.96 -2.33
N ALA A 50 0.10 -10.34 -1.48
CA ALA A 50 -0.58 -9.08 -1.80
C ALA A 50 0.42 -7.92 -1.94
N MET A 51 1.42 -7.86 -1.06
CA MET A 51 2.49 -6.87 -1.13
C MET A 51 3.31 -7.01 -2.43
N ASP A 52 3.61 -8.23 -2.86
CA ASP A 52 4.35 -8.51 -4.10
C ASP A 52 3.57 -8.07 -5.34
N ILE A 53 2.24 -8.26 -5.33
CA ILE A 53 1.36 -7.76 -6.39
C ILE A 53 1.39 -6.24 -6.44
N LEU A 54 1.24 -5.55 -5.31
CA LEU A 54 1.32 -4.09 -5.26
C LEU A 54 2.69 -3.56 -5.74
N ARG A 55 3.79 -4.22 -5.38
CA ARG A 55 5.13 -3.91 -5.92
C ARG A 55 5.20 -4.12 -7.43
N LYS A 56 4.62 -5.22 -7.95
CA LYS A 56 4.60 -5.53 -9.38
C LYS A 56 3.84 -4.48 -10.21
N TYR A 57 2.79 -3.88 -9.64
CA TYR A 57 2.02 -2.81 -10.26
C TYR A 57 2.57 -1.41 -9.95
N ASP A 58 3.78 -1.33 -9.39
CA ASP A 58 4.49 -0.08 -9.09
C ASP A 58 3.72 0.87 -8.14
N CYS A 59 2.91 0.31 -7.24
CA CYS A 59 2.08 1.07 -6.30
C CYS A 59 2.87 1.79 -5.20
N PHE A 60 4.16 1.48 -5.02
CA PHE A 60 5.03 2.04 -3.98
C PHE A 60 6.18 2.89 -4.54
N SER A 61 6.11 3.31 -5.80
CA SER A 61 7.18 4.02 -6.52
C SER A 61 7.73 5.27 -5.81
N ASN A 62 6.96 5.90 -4.92
CA ASN A 62 7.35 7.09 -4.16
C ASN A 62 7.62 6.82 -2.67
N LEU A 63 7.69 5.56 -2.26
CA LEU A 63 7.78 5.17 -0.86
C LEU A 63 9.07 4.38 -0.60
N PRO A 64 9.90 4.74 0.40
CA PRO A 64 11.09 3.96 0.75
C PRO A 64 10.68 2.61 1.34
N GLU A 65 11.53 1.58 1.22
CA GLU A 65 11.25 0.25 1.79
C GLU A 65 11.04 0.30 3.31
N SER A 66 11.83 1.11 4.03
CA SER A 66 11.69 1.28 5.49
C SER A 66 12.01 2.71 5.93
N THR A 67 11.50 3.09 7.11
CA THR A 67 11.77 4.37 7.77
C THR A 67 13.13 4.30 8.47
N GLN A 68 14.23 4.29 7.71
CA GLN A 68 15.58 4.29 8.29
C GLN A 68 15.90 5.67 8.88
N ILE A 69 15.92 5.76 10.21
CA ILE A 69 16.48 6.89 10.94
C ILE A 69 17.99 6.63 11.09
N SER A 70 18.83 7.27 10.27
CA SER A 70 20.26 7.37 10.58
C SER A 70 20.46 8.38 11.71
N LEU A 71 20.46 7.93 12.97
CA LEU A 71 20.67 8.80 14.15
C LEU A 71 22.11 8.81 14.69
N PHE A 72 23.10 8.28 13.96
CA PHE A 72 24.50 8.44 14.36
C PHE A 72 25.40 8.59 13.14
N GLY A 73 25.93 9.80 12.97
CA GLY A 73 27.08 10.16 12.15
C GLY A 73 28.03 10.98 13.01
#